data_AF-A0A8J3S718-F1
#
_entry.id   AF-A0A8J3S718-F1
#
_cell.length_a   1.000
_cell.length_b   1.000
_cell.length_c   1.000
_cell.angle_alpha   90.00
_cell.angle_beta   90.00
_cell.angle_gamma   90.00
#
_symmetry.space_group_name_H-M   'P 1'
#
loop_
_entity.id
_entity.type
_entity.pdbx_description
1 polymer ?
#
loop_
_entity_poly.entity_id
_entity_poly.type
_entity_poly.pdbx_seq_one_letter_code
_entity_poly.pdbx_strand_id
1 'polypeptide(L)'
;MRCENTCEICRAGYQSRCVHAVPIGTIGTQAQYARIPLADGTLVATPAAPEPDLIDLICNRAIDPGKVFDLTPPLEEAAEGYRAVDERRAVKALLTP
;
A
#
# COMPACT_ATOMS: atom_id res chain seq x y z
N MET A 1 5.94 -6.89 6.35
CA MET A 1 7.28 -7.29 6.84
C MET A 1 8.17 -6.05 6.90
N ARG A 2 8.86 -5.80 8.01
CA ARG A 2 9.67 -4.60 8.28
C ARG A 2 11.13 -4.89 7.94
N CYS A 3 11.73 -4.25 6.92
CA CYS A 3 13.19 -4.22 6.68
C CYS A 3 13.77 -2.91 7.25
N GLU A 4 15.03 -2.93 7.67
CA GLU A 4 15.79 -1.79 8.21
C GLU A 4 16.83 -1.20 7.22
N ASN A 5 16.87 -1.70 5.97
CA ASN A 5 17.77 -1.30 4.88
C ASN A 5 19.29 -1.42 5.13
N THR A 6 19.72 -2.17 6.15
CA THR A 6 21.16 -2.25 6.53
C THR A 6 21.90 -3.46 5.95
N CYS A 7 21.24 -4.61 5.74
CA CYS A 7 21.87 -5.85 5.30
C CYS A 7 22.20 -5.88 3.79
N GLU A 8 23.08 -6.80 3.38
CA GLU A 8 23.50 -6.96 1.98
C GLU A 8 22.34 -7.18 1.00
N ILE A 9 21.31 -7.93 1.43
CA ILE A 9 20.14 -8.21 0.61
C ILE A 9 19.28 -6.96 0.40
N CYS A 10 19.04 -6.16 1.45
CA CYS A 10 18.29 -4.91 1.29
C CYS A 10 19.09 -3.88 0.46
N ARG A 11 20.42 -3.81 0.61
CA ARG A 11 21.28 -2.93 -0.23
C ARG A 11 21.30 -3.36 -1.70
N ALA A 12 21.11 -4.64 -1.98
CA ALA A 12 20.96 -5.17 -3.34
C ALA A 12 19.55 -4.95 -3.93
N GLY A 13 18.62 -4.30 -3.20
CA GLY A 13 17.27 -4.00 -3.68
C GLY A 13 16.26 -5.14 -3.51
N TYR A 14 16.56 -6.14 -2.66
CA TYR A 14 15.69 -7.29 -2.42
C TYR A 14 15.09 -7.26 -1.01
N GLN A 15 14.45 -6.15 -0.62
CA GLN A 15 13.97 -5.91 0.75
C GLN A 15 12.94 -6.94 1.23
N SER A 16 12.20 -7.58 0.31
CA SER A 16 11.31 -8.71 0.59
C SER A 16 12.03 -9.94 1.14
N ARG A 17 13.36 -10.04 0.98
CA ARG A 17 14.20 -11.15 1.42
C ARG A 17 15.18 -10.77 2.54
N CYS A 18 14.97 -9.64 3.20
CA CYS A 18 15.77 -9.17 4.33
C CYS A 18 15.93 -10.24 5.42
N VAL A 19 17.16 -10.45 5.89
CA VAL A 19 17.46 -11.40 6.98
C VAL A 19 17.07 -10.89 8.37
N HIS A 20 16.94 -9.57 8.54
CA HIS A 20 16.54 -8.95 9.81
C HIS A 20 15.04 -8.65 9.87
N ALA A 21 14.29 -9.09 8.87
CA ALA A 21 12.94 -8.61 8.73
C ALA A 21 11.95 -9.28 9.67
N VAL A 22 11.04 -8.46 10.20
CA VAL A 22 10.05 -8.89 11.18
C VAL A 22 8.62 -8.72 10.64
N PRO A 23 7.64 -9.49 11.13
CA PRO A 23 6.24 -9.32 10.74
C PRO A 23 5.73 -7.88 11.01
N ILE A 24 4.89 -7.34 10.12
CA ILE A 24 4.18 -6.06 10.34
C ILE A 24 2.73 -6.39 10.63
N GLY A 25 2.32 -6.22 11.89
CA GLY A 25 0.96 -6.54 12.33
C GLY A 25 0.58 -8.01 12.13
N THR A 26 -0.53 -8.43 12.73
CA THR A 26 -1.12 -9.76 12.51
C THR A 26 -2.34 -9.71 11.59
N ILE A 27 -2.87 -8.51 11.32
CA ILE A 27 -4.11 -8.28 10.57
C ILE A 27 -3.91 -7.57 9.21
N GLY A 28 -2.65 -7.38 8.78
CA GLY A 28 -2.29 -6.65 7.56
C GLY A 28 -2.04 -5.16 7.77
N THR A 29 -1.70 -4.45 6.70
CA THR A 29 -1.31 -3.01 6.72
C THR A 29 -2.40 -2.06 6.23
N GLN A 30 -3.60 -2.57 5.91
CA GLN A 30 -4.75 -1.78 5.44
C GLN A 30 -5.63 -1.29 6.61
N ALA A 31 -5.02 -0.76 7.67
CA ALA A 31 -5.77 -0.21 8.80
C ALA A 31 -5.54 1.31 8.91
N GLN A 32 -6.59 2.04 9.29
CA GLN A 32 -6.56 3.50 9.48
C GLN A 32 -5.47 3.97 10.47
N TYR A 33 -5.02 3.07 11.34
CA TYR A 33 -4.00 3.34 12.38
C TYR A 33 -2.79 2.40 12.30
N ALA A 34 -2.53 1.77 11.15
CA ALA A 34 -1.34 0.93 10.97
C ALA A 34 -0.07 1.80 10.99
N ARG A 35 0.57 1.93 12.16
CA ARG A 35 1.90 2.54 12.26
C ARG A 35 2.93 1.56 11.71
N ILE A 36 3.59 1.92 10.61
CA ILE A 36 4.65 1.13 10.00
C ILE A 36 6.01 1.65 10.49
N PRO A 37 6.71 0.97 11.43
CA PRO A 37 8.04 1.37 11.84
C PRO A 37 9.03 1.06 10.72
N LEU A 38 10.00 1.94 10.47
CA LEU A 38 11.00 1.77 9.41
C LEU A 38 10.37 1.61 8.01
N ALA A 39 9.33 2.41 7.70
CA ALA A 39 8.63 2.36 6.40
C ALA A 39 9.57 2.55 5.21
N ASP A 40 10.62 3.36 5.37
CA ASP A 40 11.70 3.57 4.39
C ASP A 40 12.34 2.25 3.92
N GLY A 41 12.30 1.23 4.79
CA GLY A 41 12.68 -0.17 4.53
C GLY A 41 12.04 -0.80 3.30
N THR A 42 10.93 -0.26 2.83
CA THR A 42 10.14 -0.79 1.72
C THR A 42 9.79 0.27 0.68
N LEU A 43 10.22 1.52 0.87
CA LEU A 43 10.01 2.56 -0.12
C LEU A 43 10.86 2.27 -1.35
N VAL A 44 10.18 2.15 -2.49
CA VAL A 44 10.82 2.15 -3.80
C VAL A 44 10.70 3.56 -4.34
N ALA A 45 11.84 4.24 -4.51
CA ALA A 45 11.86 5.56 -5.10
C ALA A 45 11.36 5.46 -6.55
N THR A 46 10.37 6.27 -6.90
CA THR A 46 9.98 6.47 -8.29
C THR A 46 11.09 7.20 -9.03
N PRO A 47 11.26 7.00 -10.36
CA PRO A 47 12.32 7.66 -11.13
C PRO A 47 12.30 9.20 -11.06
N ALA A 48 11.14 9.77 -10.78
CA ALA A 48 10.95 11.19 -10.51
C ALA A 48 9.90 11.36 -9.41
N ALA A 49 9.94 12.50 -8.72
CA ALA A 49 8.83 12.93 -7.88
C ALA A 49 7.60 13.21 -8.76
N PRO A 50 6.39 12.90 -8.30
CA PRO A 50 5.16 13.29 -8.99
C PRO A 50 5.12 14.81 -9.18
N GLU A 51 4.57 15.27 -10.31
CA GLU A 51 4.45 16.68 -10.60
C GLU A 51 3.58 17.39 -9.53
N PRO A 52 3.98 18.57 -9.02
CA PRO A 52 3.25 19.24 -7.94
C PRO A 52 1.78 19.57 -8.27
N ASP A 53 1.49 19.77 -9.56
CA ASP A 53 0.16 20.10 -10.09
C ASP A 53 -0.83 18.92 -10.00
N LEU A 54 -0.36 17.68 -9.83
CA LEU A 54 -1.23 16.51 -9.65
C LEU A 54 -2.15 16.67 -8.42
N ILE A 55 -1.69 17.35 -7.37
CA ILE A 55 -2.54 17.66 -6.21
C ILE A 55 -3.64 18.65 -6.61
N ASP A 56 -3.29 19.70 -7.35
CA ASP A 56 -4.25 20.71 -7.81
C ASP A 56 -5.31 20.08 -8.72
N LEU A 57 -4.93 19.12 -9.57
CA LEU A 57 -5.86 18.38 -10.41
C LEU A 57 -6.88 17.58 -9.59
N ILE A 58 -6.48 17.00 -8.45
CA ILE A 58 -7.40 16.30 -7.53
C ILE A 58 -8.28 17.30 -6.80
N CYS A 59 -7.68 18.35 -6.22
CA CYS A 59 -8.39 19.36 -5.42
C CYS A 59 -9.45 20.11 -6.24
N ASN A 60 -9.14 20.41 -7.51
CA ASN A 60 -10.07 21.05 -8.43
C ASN A 60 -11.01 20.06 -9.14
N ARG A 61 -10.95 18.76 -8.78
CA ARG A 61 -11.73 17.66 -9.37
C ARG A 61 -11.55 17.50 -10.89
N ALA A 62 -10.41 17.94 -11.43
CA ALA A 62 -10.02 17.61 -12.80
C ALA A 62 -9.66 16.11 -12.92
N ILE A 63 -9.13 15.51 -11.85
CA ILE A 63 -8.94 14.07 -11.69
C ILE A 63 -9.75 13.61 -10.48
N ASP A 64 -10.51 12.53 -10.67
CA ASP A 64 -11.18 11.81 -9.58
C ASP A 64 -10.43 10.51 -9.29
N PRO A 65 -9.55 10.49 -8.27
CA PRO A 65 -8.83 9.29 -7.89
C PRO A 65 -9.76 8.22 -7.31
N GLY A 66 -11.00 8.57 -6.90
CA GLY A 66 -11.98 7.62 -6.40
C GLY A 66 -12.34 6.53 -7.41
N LYS A 67 -12.21 6.80 -8.71
CA LYS A 67 -12.49 5.85 -9.80
C LYS A 67 -11.59 4.61 -9.81
N VAL A 68 -10.45 4.63 -9.11
CA VAL A 68 -9.60 3.45 -9.00
C VAL A 68 -10.25 2.37 -8.14
N PHE A 69 -11.18 2.73 -7.27
CA PHE A 69 -11.89 1.81 -6.39
C PHE A 69 -13.16 1.29 -7.08
N ASP A 70 -13.14 0.02 -7.43
CA ASP A 70 -14.22 -0.66 -8.13
C ASP A 70 -15.02 -1.62 -7.21
N LEU A 71 -14.61 -1.72 -5.94
CA LEU A 71 -15.32 -2.48 -4.90
C LEU A 71 -15.27 -1.75 -3.55
N THR A 72 -16.39 -1.66 -2.84
CA THR A 72 -16.48 -1.02 -1.52
C THR A 72 -17.23 -1.89 -0.51
N PRO A 73 -16.60 -2.95 0.03
CA PRO A 73 -17.21 -3.77 1.05
C PRO A 73 -17.05 -3.14 2.45
N PRO A 74 -17.92 -3.47 3.41
CA PRO A 74 -17.73 -3.07 4.80
C PRO A 74 -16.48 -3.74 5.41
N LEU A 75 -15.93 -3.16 6.47
CA LEU A 75 -14.69 -3.61 7.10
C LEU A 75 -14.81 -5.05 7.61
N GLU A 76 -15.98 -5.46 8.08
CA GLU A 76 -16.31 -6.81 8.52
C GLU A 76 -16.17 -7.85 7.38
N GLU A 77 -16.31 -7.41 6.13
CA GLU A 77 -16.22 -8.23 4.92
C GLU A 77 -14.86 -8.09 4.20
N ALA A 78 -13.83 -7.61 4.90
CA ALA A 78 -12.49 -7.44 4.31
C ALA A 78 -11.96 -8.69 3.58
N ALA A 79 -12.31 -9.89 4.08
CA ALA A 79 -11.93 -11.15 3.45
C ALA A 79 -12.47 -11.32 2.02
N GLU A 80 -13.69 -10.84 1.73
CA GLU A 80 -14.23 -10.84 0.37
C GLU A 80 -13.52 -9.80 -0.49
N GLY A 81 -13.18 -8.63 0.07
CA GLY A 81 -12.35 -7.64 -0.63
C GLY A 81 -11.02 -8.22 -1.09
N TYR A 82 -10.32 -8.97 -0.24
CA TYR A 82 -9.09 -9.67 -0.62
C TYR A 82 -9.32 -10.74 -1.70
N ARG A 83 -10.38 -11.54 -1.56
CA ARG A 83 -10.72 -12.60 -2.52
C ARG A 83 -11.04 -12.04 -3.91
N ALA A 84 -11.80 -10.95 -3.96
CA ALA A 84 -12.16 -10.28 -5.20
C ALA A 84 -10.93 -9.74 -5.94
N VAL A 85 -9.95 -9.20 -5.22
CA VAL A 85 -8.69 -8.73 -5.82
C VAL A 85 -7.83 -9.92 -6.30
N ASP A 86 -7.73 -10.99 -5.52
CA ASP A 86 -6.97 -12.20 -5.89
C ASP A 86 -7.53 -12.87 -7.16
N GLU A 87 -8.85 -13.00 -7.23
CA GLU A 87 -9.57 -13.57 -8.37
C GLU A 87 -9.70 -12.59 -9.56
N ARG A 88 -9.16 -11.36 -9.44
CA ARG A 88 -9.25 -10.28 -10.42
C ARG A 88 -10.69 -9.88 -10.79
N ARG A 89 -11.61 -10.02 -9.85
CA ARG A 89 -12.97 -9.46 -9.93
C ARG A 89 -13.00 -7.98 -9.56
N ALA A 90 -12.00 -7.50 -8.82
CA ALA A 90 -11.79 -6.10 -8.49
C ALA A 90 -10.32 -5.71 -8.69
N VAL A 91 -10.09 -4.46 -9.10
CA VAL A 91 -8.76 -3.84 -9.20
C VAL A 91 -8.33 -3.29 -7.85
N LYS A 92 -9.23 -2.58 -7.15
CA LYS A 92 -8.94 -1.99 -5.85
C LYS A 92 -10.21 -1.91 -4.99
N ALA A 93 -10.16 -2.56 -3.83
CA ALA A 93 -11.20 -2.41 -2.82
C ALA A 93 -10.93 -1.21 -1.89
N LEU A 94 -11.98 -0.45 -1.57
CA LEU A 94 -12.00 0.55 -0.50
C LEU A 94 -12.92 0.08 0.62
N LEU A 95 -12.33 -0.32 1.74
CA LEU A 95 -13.11 -0.77 2.89
C LEU A 95 -13.79 0.41 3.58
N THR A 96 -15.09 0.30 3.83
CA THR A 96 -15.84 1.27 4.62
C THR A 96 -15.93 0.84 6.08
N PRO A 97 -15.93 1.78 7.05
CA PRO A 97 -16.11 1.45 8.46
C PRO A 97 -17.43 0.74 8.75
#